data_AF-A0A485LPM7-F1
#
_entry.id   AF-A0A485LPM7-F1
#
_cell.length_a   1.000
_cell.length_b   1.000
_cell.length_c   1.000
_cell.angle_alpha   90.00
_cell.angle_beta   90.00
_cell.angle_gamma   90.00
#
_symmetry.space_group_name_H-M   'P 1'
#
loop_
_entity.id
_entity.type
_entity.pdbx_description
1 polymer ?
#
loop_
_entity_poly.entity_id
_entity_poly.type
_entity_poly.pdbx_seq_one_letter_code
_entity_poly.pdbx_strand_id
1 'polypeptide(L)'
;MPPLNSPQFPHEDNPHTRATMHSSLDKPHPECHEVVEALRLCHADNPWMKFVGACNDPKAALNDCFARENKKRRKANLEKSRSFDKKWKEYKEQQKAASE
;
A
#
# COMPACT_ATOMS: atom_id res chain seq x y z
N MET A 1 -1.95 30.91 5.56
CA MET A 1 -3.00 29.88 5.75
C MET A 1 -3.37 29.36 4.37
N PRO A 2 -3.49 28.05 4.13
CA PRO A 2 -4.01 27.56 2.84
C PRO A 2 -5.41 28.14 2.63
N PRO A 3 -5.82 28.48 1.39
CA PRO A 3 -7.17 28.95 1.15
C PRO A 3 -8.17 27.87 1.55
N LEU A 4 -9.31 28.30 2.09
CA LEU A 4 -10.38 27.46 2.66
C LEU A 4 -10.97 26.41 1.68
N ASN A 5 -10.59 26.45 0.39
CA ASN A 5 -11.07 25.57 -0.68
C ASN A 5 -9.93 24.85 -1.45
N SER A 6 -8.74 24.74 -0.87
CA SER A 6 -7.66 23.95 -1.49
C SER A 6 -8.05 22.45 -1.51
N PRO A 7 -7.84 21.71 -2.62
CA PRO A 7 -7.98 20.27 -2.63
C PRO A 7 -7.07 19.66 -1.56
N GLN A 8 -7.66 19.06 -0.53
CA GLN A 8 -6.91 18.40 0.52
C GLN A 8 -6.32 17.12 -0.06
N PHE A 9 -4.99 16.97 0.01
CA PHE A 9 -4.35 15.70 -0.28
C PHE A 9 -4.99 14.63 0.61
N PRO A 10 -5.40 13.46 0.06
CA PRO A 10 -5.80 12.36 0.90
C PRO A 10 -4.57 11.96 1.72
N HIS A 11 -4.55 12.36 2.98
CA HIS A 11 -3.54 11.92 3.93
C HIS A 11 -3.93 10.49 4.32
N GLU A 12 -3.60 9.53 3.46
CA GLU A 12 -3.68 8.12 3.86
C GLU A 12 -2.65 7.94 4.99
N ASP A 13 -3.15 7.52 6.16
CA ASP A 13 -2.45 7.48 7.43
C ASP A 13 -1.00 6.98 7.31
N ASN A 14 -0.06 7.86 7.63
CA ASN A 14 1.37 7.63 7.55
C ASN A 14 1.90 7.18 8.92
N PRO A 15 2.82 6.20 8.95
CA PRO A 15 4.08 6.54 9.60
C PRO A 15 5.36 6.18 8.84
N HIS A 16 5.32 5.54 7.66
CA HIS A 16 6.53 5.38 6.85
C HIS A 16 6.31 5.75 5.39
N THR A 17 6.71 6.98 5.06
CA THR A 17 6.82 7.53 3.72
C THR A 17 7.71 6.64 2.83
N ARG A 18 7.09 6.00 1.83
CA ARG A 18 7.59 5.83 0.45
C ARG A 18 9.12 5.69 0.28
N ALA A 19 9.69 4.48 0.42
CA ALA A 19 10.89 3.99 -0.31
C ALA A 19 11.36 2.57 0.07
N THR A 20 10.47 1.61 0.34
CA THR A 20 10.92 0.20 0.42
C THR A 20 9.86 -0.69 -0.19
N MET A 21 10.23 -1.50 -1.17
CA MET A 21 9.38 -2.57 -1.72
C MET A 21 9.23 -3.72 -0.69
N HIS A 22 9.16 -3.40 0.61
CA HIS A 22 8.92 -4.37 1.67
C HIS A 22 7.44 -4.29 2.03
N SER A 23 6.69 -5.35 1.73
CA SER A 23 5.37 -5.53 2.33
C SER A 23 5.60 -6.00 3.76
N SER A 24 5.54 -5.09 4.73
CA SER A 24 5.66 -5.42 6.15
C SER A 24 4.50 -6.32 6.56
N LEU A 25 4.80 -7.51 7.10
CA LEU A 25 3.80 -8.46 7.60
C LEU A 25 3.02 -7.95 8.83
N ASP A 26 3.45 -6.84 9.40
CA ASP A 26 2.85 -6.17 10.55
C ASP A 26 1.60 -5.36 10.19
N LYS A 27 1.36 -5.12 8.90
CA LYS A 27 0.16 -4.41 8.44
C LYS A 27 -1.01 -5.39 8.30
N PRO A 28 -2.25 -4.95 8.54
CA PRO A 28 -3.42 -5.79 8.33
C PRO A 28 -3.57 -6.12 6.83
N HIS A 29 -3.47 -7.41 6.51
CA HIS A 29 -3.67 -7.95 5.17
C HIS A 29 -4.96 -8.79 5.16
N PRO A 30 -6.15 -8.18 5.04
CA PRO A 30 -7.43 -8.87 5.23
C PRO A 30 -7.65 -10.00 4.22
N GLU A 31 -7.08 -9.91 3.01
CA GLU A 31 -7.22 -10.95 1.98
C GLU A 31 -6.14 -12.05 2.07
N CYS A 32 -5.04 -11.80 2.78
CA CYS A 32 -3.89 -12.71 2.86
C CYS A 32 -3.61 -13.21 4.29
N HIS A 33 -4.49 -12.92 5.25
CA HIS A 33 -4.30 -13.24 6.67
C HIS A 33 -4.01 -14.73 6.89
N GLU A 34 -4.81 -15.60 6.27
CA GLU A 34 -4.66 -17.06 6.39
C GLU A 34 -3.30 -17.56 5.89
N VAL A 35 -2.78 -16.96 4.81
CA VAL A 35 -1.48 -17.34 4.22
C VAL A 35 -0.31 -16.83 5.07
N VAL A 36 -0.46 -15.67 5.70
CA VAL A 36 0.51 -15.16 6.67
C VAL A 36 0.56 -16.06 7.89
N GLU A 37 -0.59 -16.49 8.42
CA GLU A 37 -0.66 -17.43 9.54
C GLU A 37 -0.04 -18.78 9.20
N ALA A 38 -0.29 -19.33 8.00
CA ALA A 38 0.35 -20.57 7.55
C ALA A 38 1.89 -20.46 7.53
N LEU A 39 2.43 -19.31 7.11
CA LEU A 39 3.87 -19.06 7.15
C LEU A 39 4.39 -18.90 8.59
N ARG A 40 3.63 -18.24 9.47
CA ARG A 40 3.97 -18.09 10.90
C ARG A 40 4.02 -19.44 11.60
N LEU A 41 3.05 -20.32 11.34
CA LEU A 41 3.02 -21.68 11.86
C LEU A 41 4.22 -22.49 11.37
N CYS A 42 4.53 -22.44 10.06
CA CYS A 42 5.71 -23.13 9.53
C CYS A 42 7.00 -22.66 10.20
N HIS A 43 7.16 -21.36 10.44
CA HIS A 43 8.32 -20.81 11.15
C HIS A 43 8.35 -21.17 12.64
N ALA A 44 7.19 -21.32 13.29
CA ALA A 44 7.07 -21.71 14.70
C ALA A 44 7.43 -23.19 14.90
N ASP A 45 6.95 -24.06 14.01
CA ASP A 45 7.23 -25.50 14.05
C ASP A 45 8.67 -25.81 13.66
N ASN A 46 9.28 -24.98 12.81
CA ASN A 46 10.57 -25.23 12.20
C ASN A 46 11.57 -24.06 12.37
N PRO A 47 11.94 -23.70 13.60
CA PRO A 47 12.77 -22.52 13.87
C PRO A 47 14.18 -22.61 13.28
N TRP A 48 14.72 -23.82 13.11
CA TRP A 48 16.01 -24.08 12.44
C TRP A 48 15.86 -24.33 10.94
N MET A 49 14.81 -25.04 10.51
CA MET A 49 14.65 -25.39 9.09
C MET A 49 14.13 -24.25 8.20
N LYS A 50 13.71 -23.13 8.81
CA LYS A 50 13.40 -21.89 8.07
C LYS A 50 14.58 -21.41 7.21
N PHE A 51 15.82 -21.66 7.64
CA PHE A 51 17.03 -21.24 6.92
C PHE A 51 17.42 -22.19 5.79
N VAL A 52 16.92 -23.43 5.79
CA VAL A 52 17.19 -24.42 4.72
C VAL A 52 16.06 -24.49 3.68
N GLY A 53 15.03 -23.64 3.80
CA GLY A 53 13.97 -23.53 2.80
C GLY A 53 12.75 -24.45 3.01
N ALA A 54 12.57 -25.05 4.20
CA ALA A 54 11.42 -25.91 4.49
C ALA A 54 10.06 -25.19 4.37
N CYS A 55 10.04 -23.86 4.48
CA CYS A 55 8.83 -23.04 4.37
C CYS A 55 8.71 -22.32 3.01
N ASN A 56 9.32 -22.84 1.94
CA ASN A 56 9.27 -22.18 0.62
C ASN A 56 7.88 -22.21 -0.01
N ASP A 57 7.10 -23.29 0.16
CA ASP A 57 5.74 -23.39 -0.37
C ASP A 57 4.77 -22.36 0.25
N PRO A 58 4.64 -22.25 1.59
CA PRO A 58 3.80 -21.21 2.19
C PRO A 58 4.32 -19.80 1.87
N LYS A 59 5.64 -19.63 1.70
CA LYS A 59 6.24 -18.35 1.27
C LYS A 59 5.88 -17.98 -0.16
N ALA A 60 5.83 -18.95 -1.08
CA ALA A 60 5.42 -18.73 -2.47
C ALA A 60 3.94 -18.31 -2.52
N ALA A 61 3.06 -19.00 -1.79
CA ALA A 61 1.66 -18.64 -1.68
C ALA A 61 1.46 -17.22 -1.11
N LEU A 62 2.27 -16.83 -0.13
CA LEU A 62 2.23 -15.49 0.46
C LEU A 62 2.59 -14.42 -0.57
N ASN A 63 3.66 -14.62 -1.32
CA ASN A 63 4.10 -13.69 -2.36
C ASN A 63 3.02 -13.50 -3.43
N ASP A 64 2.37 -14.58 -3.85
CA ASP A 64 1.28 -14.55 -4.83
C ASP A 64 0.06 -13.79 -4.31
N CYS A 65 -0.26 -13.95 -3.02
CA CYS A 65 -1.32 -13.21 -2.39
C CYS A 65 -1.02 -11.70 -2.34
N PHE A 66 0.18 -11.32 -1.89
CA PHE A 66 0.61 -9.92 -1.84
C PHE A 66 0.74 -9.28 -3.21
N ALA A 67 1.10 -10.04 -4.25
CA ALA A 67 1.10 -9.56 -5.62
C ALA A 67 -0.31 -9.15 -6.06
N ARG A 68 -1.33 -9.96 -5.74
CA ARG A 68 -2.74 -9.66 -6.03
C ARG A 68 -3.24 -8.45 -5.24
N GLU A 69 -2.98 -8.40 -3.95
CA GLU A 69 -3.37 -7.26 -3.09
C GLU A 69 -2.72 -5.95 -3.57
N ASN A 70 -1.41 -5.98 -3.87
CA ASN A 70 -0.71 -4.82 -4.40
C ASN A 70 -1.24 -4.37 -5.75
N LYS A 71 -1.66 -5.30 -6.62
CA LYS A 71 -2.27 -4.95 -7.91
C LYS A 71 -3.61 -4.21 -7.71
N LYS A 72 -4.45 -4.66 -6.78
CA LYS A 72 -5.70 -3.98 -6.41
C LYS A 72 -5.43 -2.58 -5.87
N ARG A 73 -4.51 -2.47 -4.90
CA ARG A 73 -4.13 -1.19 -4.29
C ARG A 73 -3.54 -0.21 -5.30
N ARG A 74 -2.69 -0.68 -6.22
CA ARG A 74 -2.12 0.14 -7.30
C ARG A 74 -3.21 0.70 -8.21
N LYS A 75 -4.22 -0.10 -8.57
CA LYS A 75 -5.36 0.36 -9.39
C LYS A 75 -6.16 1.45 -8.67
N ALA A 76 -6.50 1.23 -7.40
CA ALA A 76 -7.23 2.22 -6.60
C ALA A 76 -6.43 3.52 -6.42
N ASN A 77 -5.13 3.43 -6.13
CA ASN A 77 -4.27 4.60 -5.99
C ASN A 77 -4.12 5.37 -7.31
N LEU A 78 -4.05 4.68 -8.45
CA LEU A 78 -4.00 5.33 -9.76
C LEU A 78 -5.26 6.15 -10.04
N GLU A 79 -6.44 5.62 -9.72
CA GLU A 79 -7.70 6.35 -9.88
C GLU A 79 -7.78 7.56 -8.96
N LYS A 80 -7.42 7.39 -7.68
CA LYS A 80 -7.32 8.49 -6.71
C LYS A 80 -6.37 9.58 -7.20
N SER A 81 -5.16 9.23 -7.62
CA SER A 81 -4.16 10.17 -8.17
C SER A 81 -4.72 10.93 -9.36
N ARG A 82 -5.33 10.25 -10.33
CA ARG A 82 -5.94 10.91 -11.51
C ARG A 82 -7.02 11.92 -11.12
N SER A 83 -7.89 11.56 -10.17
CA SER A 83 -8.96 12.46 -9.70
C SER A 83 -8.39 13.67 -8.96
N PHE A 84 -7.34 13.46 -8.18
CA PHE A 84 -6.64 14.50 -7.43
C PHE A 84 -5.90 15.45 -8.37
N ASP A 85 -5.18 14.92 -9.35
CA ASP A 85 -4.43 15.70 -10.35
C ASP A 85 -5.36 16.63 -11.14
N LYS A 86 -6.57 16.17 -11.49
CA LYS A 86 -7.60 17.00 -12.12
C LYS A 86 -8.05 18.16 -11.23
N LYS A 87 -8.47 17.87 -10.00
CA LYS A 87 -8.90 18.88 -9.02
C LYS A 87 -7.79 19.90 -8.74
N TRP A 88 -6.55 19.43 -8.68
CA TRP A 88 -5.38 20.28 -8.45
C TRP A 88 -5.09 21.22 -9.61
N LYS A 89 -5.26 20.74 -10.85
CA LYS A 89 -5.14 21.57 -12.05
C LYS A 89 -6.20 22.66 -12.08
N GLU A 90 -7.47 22.30 -11.85
CA GLU A 90 -8.59 23.25 -11.80
C GLU A 90 -8.39 24.30 -10.70
N TYR A 91 -7.93 23.88 -9.51
CA TYR A 91 -7.61 24.80 -8.42
C TYR A 91 -6.49 25.77 -8.77
N LYS A 92 -5.42 25.29 -9.45
CA LYS A 92 -4.33 26.17 -9.92
C LYS A 92 -4.79 27.18 -10.95
N GLU A 93 -5.67 26.79 -11.85
CA GLU A 93 -6.26 27.68 -12.86
C GLU A 93 -7.15 28.75 -12.21
N GLN A 94 -8.00 28.36 -11.25
CA GLN A 94 -8.83 29.30 -10.46
C GLN A 94 -7.98 30.30 -9.67
N GLN A 95 -6.92 29.82 -9.02
CA GLN A 95 -5.97 30.67 -8.28
C GLN A 95 -5.27 31.67 -9.19
N LYS A 96 -4.88 31.25 -10.41
CA LYS A 96 -4.27 32.14 -11.39
C LYS A 96 -5.26 33.22 -11.86
N ALA A 97 -6.47 32.81 -12.22
CA ALA A 97 -7.52 33.72 -12.68
C ALA A 97 -7.99 34.71 -11.60
N ALA A 98 -7.93 34.32 -10.32
CA ALA A 98 -8.24 35.21 -9.20
C ALA A 98 -7.09 36.17 -8.82
N SER A 99 -5.88 35.93 -9.35
CA SER A 99 -4.70 36.77 -9.13
C SER A 99 -4.42 37.77 -10.25
N GLU A 100 -5.13 37.66 -11.37
CA GLU A 100 -5.19 38.63 -12.49
C GLU A 100 -6.38 39.56 -12.32
#